data_AF-A0A5D0NQP2-F1
#
_entry.id   AF-A0A5D0NQP2-F1
#
_cell.length_a   1.000
_cell.length_b   1.000
_cell.length_c   1.000
_cell.angle_alpha   90.00
_cell.angle_beta   90.00
_cell.angle_gamma   90.00
#
_symmetry.space_group_name_H-M   'P 1'
#
loop_
_entity.id
_entity.type
_entity.pdbx_description
1 polymer ?
#
loop_
_entity_poly.entity_id
_entity_poly.type
_entity_poly.pdbx_seq_one_letter_code
_entity_poly.pdbx_strand_id
1 'polypeptide(L)'
;MTELSGVKIGDEHIALLREFLCGDTEEPVGYGESITDNDVVAHNLLSYSAFAVAVLRKFSPTYSVPEIIKYVAELRKVVVDEESLHINPRVAEGMIREVLQDKTLKDAAPFGADDEAVARAGFLVLLDFFHNADLDGPALEEFLQESADYARWLLAAQQARQTVG
;
A
#
# COMPACT_ATOMS: atom_id res chain seq x y z
N MET A 1 18.58 7.71 6.55
CA MET A 1 18.54 7.19 5.16
C MET A 1 18.65 5.70 5.27
N THR A 2 17.59 4.97 4.94
CA THR A 2 17.67 3.51 4.84
C THR A 2 18.49 3.18 3.61
N GLU A 3 19.61 2.49 3.78
CA GLU A 3 20.38 1.92 2.68
C GLU A 3 19.51 0.87 1.99
N LEU A 4 19.18 1.09 0.71
CA LEU A 4 18.35 0.16 -0.06
C LEU A 4 19.21 -0.85 -0.84
N SER A 5 20.52 -0.85 -0.57
CA SER A 5 21.49 -1.76 -1.17
C SER A 5 21.26 -3.17 -0.64
N GLY A 6 20.67 -4.02 -1.48
CA GLY A 6 20.38 -5.42 -1.17
C GLY A 6 18.91 -5.76 -0.95
N VAL A 7 18.02 -4.76 -0.87
CA VAL A 7 16.57 -4.98 -0.91
C VAL A 7 16.20 -5.62 -2.25
N LYS A 8 15.36 -6.66 -2.22
CA LYS A 8 14.83 -7.34 -3.41
C LYS A 8 13.37 -7.73 -3.17
N ILE A 9 12.57 -7.67 -4.23
CA ILE A 9 11.18 -8.13 -4.22
C ILE A 9 11.12 -9.52 -4.87
N GLY A 10 10.98 -10.54 -4.03
CA GLY A 10 10.88 -11.95 -4.40
C GLY A 10 9.52 -12.58 -4.11
N ASP A 11 9.40 -13.87 -4.41
CA ASP A 11 8.16 -14.64 -4.33
C ASP A 11 7.67 -14.79 -2.87
N GLU A 12 8.61 -14.81 -1.91
CA GLU A 12 8.32 -14.82 -0.47
C GLU A 12 7.55 -13.58 -0.03
N HIS A 13 7.87 -12.41 -0.60
CA HIS A 13 7.18 -11.17 -0.29
C HIS A 13 5.76 -11.17 -0.90
N ILE A 14 5.62 -11.73 -2.10
CA ILE A 14 4.32 -11.89 -2.77
C ILE A 14 3.42 -12.84 -1.98
N ALA A 15 3.97 -13.94 -1.46
CA ALA A 15 3.25 -14.88 -0.62
C ALA A 15 2.71 -14.21 0.66
N LEU A 16 3.52 -13.40 1.33
CA LEU A 16 3.10 -12.64 2.51
C LEU A 16 2.00 -11.62 2.19
N LEU A 17 2.09 -10.92 1.06
CA LEU A 17 1.02 -10.02 0.62
C LEU A 17 -0.28 -10.80 0.33
N ARG A 18 -0.18 -11.97 -0.32
CA ARG A 18 -1.35 -12.82 -0.58
C ARG A 18 -2.03 -13.23 0.73
N GLU A 19 -1.24 -13.71 1.70
CA GLU A 19 -1.73 -14.11 3.03
C GLU A 19 -2.44 -12.94 3.73
N PHE A 20 -1.81 -11.77 3.76
CA PHE A 20 -2.39 -10.56 4.33
C PHE A 20 -3.74 -10.18 3.71
N LEU A 21 -3.88 -10.29 2.39
CA LEU A 21 -5.11 -9.92 1.68
C LEU A 21 -6.23 -10.95 1.83
N CYS A 22 -5.90 -12.24 1.78
CA CYS A 22 -6.91 -13.31 1.76
C CYS A 22 -7.36 -13.73 3.17
N GLY A 23 -6.58 -13.41 4.21
CA GLY A 23 -6.86 -13.86 5.58
C GLY A 23 -6.75 -15.38 5.77
N ASP A 24 -6.24 -16.10 4.76
CA ASP A 24 -6.01 -17.56 4.78
C ASP A 24 -4.90 -17.87 5.79
N THR A 25 -5.30 -18.05 7.04
CA THR A 25 -4.45 -18.47 8.16
C THR A 25 -4.67 -19.95 8.43
N GLU A 26 -4.43 -20.82 7.43
CA GLU A 26 -4.28 -22.26 7.73
C GLU A 26 -2.90 -22.56 8.32
N GLU A 27 -1.88 -21.81 7.91
CA GLU A 27 -0.61 -21.68 8.64
C GLU A 27 -0.14 -20.24 8.43
N PRO A 28 0.14 -19.45 9.50
CA PRO A 28 0.88 -18.21 9.28
C PRO A 28 2.15 -18.61 8.54
N VAL A 29 2.52 -17.92 7.45
CA VAL A 29 3.91 -18.05 6.98
C VAL A 29 4.72 -17.57 8.16
N GLY A 30 5.22 -18.56 8.92
CA GLY A 30 5.81 -18.31 10.21
C GLY A 30 6.86 -17.25 9.98
N TYR A 31 6.82 -16.20 10.80
CA TYR A 31 7.98 -15.38 11.10
C TYR A 31 9.07 -16.32 11.65
N GLY A 32 9.66 -17.13 10.78
CA GLY A 32 10.68 -18.11 11.07
C GLY A 32 12.02 -17.40 11.06
N GLU A 33 12.76 -17.62 12.15
CA GLU A 33 14.13 -17.18 12.46
C GLU A 33 14.85 -16.28 11.43
N SER A 34 15.06 -15.02 11.86
CA SER A 34 15.84 -13.92 11.28
C SER A 34 15.30 -13.26 10.00
N ILE A 35 14.20 -12.51 10.13
CA ILE A 35 13.86 -11.44 9.17
C ILE A 35 14.98 -10.40 9.19
N THR A 36 15.51 -10.09 8.02
CA THR A 36 16.51 -9.02 7.87
C THR A 36 15.82 -7.66 7.73
N ASP A 37 16.52 -6.57 8.03
CA ASP A 37 16.00 -5.22 7.77
C ASP A 37 15.61 -5.04 6.29
N ASN A 38 16.30 -5.71 5.37
CA ASN A 38 15.98 -5.68 3.94
C ASN A 38 14.63 -6.34 3.63
N ASP A 39 14.28 -7.42 4.33
CA ASP A 39 13.00 -8.11 4.16
C ASP A 39 11.85 -7.25 4.70
N VAL A 40 12.05 -6.55 5.83
CA VAL A 40 11.07 -5.58 6.36
C VAL A 40 10.84 -4.46 5.35
N VAL A 41 11.92 -3.92 4.77
CA VAL A 41 11.82 -2.86 3.76
C VAL A 41 11.12 -3.37 2.49
N ALA A 42 11.46 -4.56 2.02
CA ALA A 42 10.83 -5.19 0.86
C ALA A 42 9.33 -5.43 1.08
N HIS A 43 8.94 -5.93 2.26
CA HIS A 43 7.55 -6.13 2.62
C HIS A 43 6.76 -4.81 2.68
N ASN A 44 7.31 -3.79 3.32
CA ASN A 44 6.68 -2.47 3.39
C ASN A 44 6.54 -1.82 2.00
N LEU A 45 7.58 -1.95 1.16
CA LEU A 45 7.56 -1.43 -0.20
C LEU A 45 6.51 -2.15 -1.06
N LEU A 46 6.40 -3.47 -0.93
CA LEU A 46 5.39 -4.25 -1.65
C LEU A 46 3.98 -3.91 -1.18
N SER A 47 3.76 -3.76 0.13
CA SER A 47 2.47 -3.34 0.69
C SER A 47 2.04 -1.96 0.20
N TYR A 48 2.96 -0.99 0.20
CA TYR A 48 2.71 0.33 -0.39
C TYR A 48 2.41 0.24 -1.90
N SER A 49 3.12 -0.64 -2.60
CA SER A 49 2.93 -0.84 -4.05
C SER A 49 1.57 -1.45 -4.37
N ALA A 50 1.09 -2.39 -3.56
CA ALA A 50 -0.25 -2.93 -3.67
C ALA A 50 -1.32 -1.87 -3.43
N PHE A 51 -1.15 -1.03 -2.40
CA PHE A 51 -1.99 0.14 -2.19
C PHE A 51 -1.99 1.06 -3.42
N ALA A 52 -0.81 1.39 -3.97
CA ALA A 52 -0.69 2.27 -5.11
C ALA A 52 -1.36 1.69 -6.37
N VAL A 53 -1.15 0.40 -6.67
CA VAL A 53 -1.83 -0.30 -7.77
C VAL A 53 -3.34 -0.28 -7.59
N ALA A 54 -3.84 -0.54 -6.38
CA ALA A 54 -5.26 -0.51 -6.10
C ALA A 54 -5.87 0.89 -6.29
N VAL A 55 -5.17 1.94 -5.84
CA VAL A 55 -5.55 3.34 -6.10
C VAL A 55 -5.59 3.64 -7.60
N LEU A 56 -4.55 3.24 -8.33
CA LEU A 56 -4.46 3.46 -9.78
C LEU A 56 -5.58 2.72 -10.52
N ARG A 57 -5.87 1.47 -10.18
CA ARG A 57 -6.98 0.70 -10.77
C ARG A 57 -8.34 1.36 -10.54
N LYS A 58 -8.57 1.98 -9.37
CA LYS A 58 -9.86 2.61 -9.05
C LYS A 58 -10.05 4.01 -9.63
N PHE A 59 -9.02 4.84 -9.58
CA PHE A 59 -9.15 6.28 -9.83
C PHE A 59 -8.52 6.75 -11.15
N SER A 60 -7.71 5.92 -11.80
CA SER A 60 -7.13 6.24 -13.10
C SER A 60 -8.12 5.97 -14.25
N PRO A 61 -8.05 6.71 -15.38
CA PRO A 61 -7.19 7.87 -15.64
C PRO A 61 -7.82 9.21 -15.22
N THR A 62 -9.10 9.21 -14.86
CA THR A 62 -9.84 10.42 -14.52
C THR A 62 -10.37 10.32 -13.09
N TYR A 63 -9.86 11.18 -12.22
CA TYR A 63 -10.36 11.35 -10.86
C TYR A 63 -10.69 12.81 -10.60
N SER A 64 -11.50 13.04 -9.57
CA SER A 64 -11.70 14.35 -8.96
C SER A 64 -11.42 14.30 -7.46
N VAL A 65 -10.93 15.40 -6.90
CA VAL A 65 -10.71 15.51 -5.45
C VAL A 65 -12.01 15.24 -4.65
N PRO A 66 -13.20 15.73 -5.07
CA PRO A 66 -14.45 15.39 -4.39
C PRO A 66 -14.77 13.89 -4.36
N GLU A 67 -14.42 13.12 -5.40
CA GLU A 67 -14.62 11.66 -5.41
C GLU A 67 -13.72 10.97 -4.38
N ILE A 68 -12.47 11.41 -4.23
CA ILE A 68 -11.55 10.88 -3.22
C ILE A 68 -12.07 11.19 -1.81
N ILE A 69 -12.49 12.44 -1.55
CA ILE A 69 -13.09 12.85 -0.26
C ILE A 69 -14.32 12.00 0.04
N LYS A 70 -15.22 11.81 -0.94
CA LYS A 70 -16.41 10.98 -0.78
C LYS A 70 -16.03 9.53 -0.47
N TYR A 71 -15.07 8.97 -1.20
CA TYR A 71 -14.59 7.61 -0.97
C TYR A 71 -14.08 7.41 0.46
N VAL A 72 -13.18 8.28 0.93
CA VAL A 72 -12.63 8.21 2.29
C VAL A 72 -13.72 8.42 3.35
N ALA A 73 -14.69 9.29 3.08
CA ALA A 73 -15.83 9.48 3.97
C ALA A 73 -16.71 8.23 4.08
N GLU A 74 -16.96 7.50 2.99
CA GLU A 74 -17.70 6.23 3.04
C GLU A 74 -16.89 5.13 3.72
N LEU A 75 -15.59 5.00 3.43
CA LEU A 75 -14.71 4.04 4.08
C LEU A 75 -14.72 4.21 5.60
N ARG A 76 -14.66 5.45 6.08
CA ARG A 76 -14.73 5.77 7.51
C ARG A 76 -16.03 5.35 8.19
N LYS A 77 -17.14 5.20 7.45
CA LYS A 77 -18.42 4.73 8.01
C LYS A 77 -18.48 3.21 8.19
N VAL A 78 -17.70 2.47 7.41
CA VAL A 78 -17.65 1.01 7.50
C VAL A 78 -16.80 0.58 8.72
N VAL A 79 -15.86 1.42 9.13
CA VAL A 79 -14.83 1.10 10.14
C VAL A 79 -15.19 1.65 11.54
N VAL A 80 -16.49 1.80 11.85
CA VAL A 80 -16.97 2.62 12.99
C VAL A 80 -16.90 1.93 14.35
N ASP A 81 -16.81 0.59 14.41
CA ASP A 81 -17.00 -0.13 15.67
C ASP A 81 -15.72 -0.28 16.53
N GLU A 82 -14.54 0.06 16.01
CA GLU A 82 -13.28 0.04 16.77
C GLU A 82 -12.53 1.37 16.62
N GLU A 83 -12.32 2.07 17.73
CA GLU A 83 -11.60 3.36 17.77
C GLU A 83 -10.16 3.24 17.26
N SER A 84 -9.55 2.06 17.42
CA SER A 84 -8.24 1.67 16.85
C SER A 84 -8.23 1.59 15.34
N LEU A 85 -9.38 1.47 14.68
CA LEU A 85 -9.49 1.40 13.22
C LEU A 85 -9.90 2.75 12.61
N HIS A 86 -10.06 3.81 13.41
CA HIS A 86 -10.37 5.14 12.90
C HIS A 86 -9.31 5.63 11.91
N ILE A 87 -9.76 5.84 10.67
CA ILE A 87 -8.93 6.41 9.60
C ILE A 87 -8.90 7.92 9.75
N ASN A 88 -7.69 8.49 9.80
CA ASN A 88 -7.49 9.92 9.62
C ASN A 88 -7.77 10.28 8.14
N PRO A 89 -8.82 11.05 7.84
CA PRO A 89 -9.21 11.32 6.46
C PRO A 89 -8.12 12.08 5.69
N ARG A 90 -7.40 13.01 6.33
CA ARG A 90 -6.33 13.78 5.68
C ARG A 90 -5.19 12.88 5.22
N VAL A 91 -4.86 11.86 6.03
CA VAL A 91 -3.82 10.89 5.71
C VAL A 91 -4.25 10.03 4.52
N ALA A 92 -5.44 9.42 4.58
CA ALA A 92 -5.93 8.58 3.50
C ALA A 92 -6.09 9.36 2.18
N GLU A 93 -6.71 10.54 2.22
CA GLU A 93 -6.86 11.42 1.05
C GLU A 93 -5.48 11.84 0.51
N GLY A 94 -4.55 12.21 1.38
CA GLY A 94 -3.18 12.59 1.03
C GLY A 94 -2.44 11.47 0.31
N MET A 95 -2.47 10.26 0.85
CA MET A 95 -1.82 9.08 0.24
C MET A 95 -2.40 8.75 -1.13
N ILE A 96 -3.74 8.74 -1.28
CA ILE A 96 -4.40 8.48 -2.57
C ILE A 96 -3.98 9.53 -3.60
N ARG A 97 -4.01 10.82 -3.22
CA ARG A 97 -3.66 11.94 -4.10
C ARG A 97 -2.18 11.96 -4.47
N GLU A 98 -1.30 11.52 -3.57
CA GLU A 98 0.13 11.37 -3.82
C GLU A 98 0.39 10.33 -4.91
N VAL A 99 -0.24 9.14 -4.82
CA VAL A 99 -0.15 8.10 -5.85
C VAL A 99 -0.66 8.62 -7.21
N LEU A 100 -1.77 9.36 -7.21
CA LEU A 100 -2.35 9.98 -8.40
C LEU A 100 -1.57 11.22 -8.90
N GLN A 101 -0.47 11.57 -8.24
CA GLN A 101 0.39 12.71 -8.55
C GLN A 101 -0.36 14.04 -8.68
N ASP A 102 -1.37 14.25 -7.83
CA ASP A 102 -2.20 15.45 -7.81
C ASP A 102 -1.34 16.71 -7.63
N LYS A 103 -1.32 17.57 -8.67
CA LYS A 103 -0.54 18.81 -8.69
C LYS A 103 -1.04 19.87 -7.71
N THR A 104 -2.25 19.69 -7.18
CA THR A 104 -2.87 20.59 -6.19
C THR A 104 -2.61 20.15 -4.75
N LEU A 105 -2.06 18.95 -4.54
CA LEU A 105 -1.64 18.47 -3.22
C LEU A 105 -0.42 19.27 -2.76
N LYS A 106 -0.55 19.95 -1.62
CA LYS A 106 0.53 20.77 -1.02
C LYS A 106 1.19 20.12 0.18
N ASP A 107 0.49 19.17 0.79
CA ASP A 107 1.00 18.41 1.93
C ASP A 107 1.84 17.25 1.42
N ALA A 108 2.81 16.81 2.22
CA ALA A 108 3.57 15.60 1.99
C ALA A 108 3.38 14.64 3.16
N ALA A 109 3.66 13.36 2.95
CA ALA A 109 3.72 12.39 4.03
C ALA A 109 4.63 12.89 5.18
N PRO A 110 4.25 12.69 6.45
CA PRO A 110 3.15 11.85 6.95
C PRO A 110 1.80 12.59 7.12
N PHE A 111 1.57 13.69 6.38
CA PHE A 111 0.30 14.44 6.38
C PHE A 111 -0.14 14.96 7.77
N GLY A 112 0.83 15.24 8.64
CA GLY A 112 0.61 15.72 10.00
C GLY A 112 0.15 14.63 10.98
N ALA A 113 0.35 13.35 10.66
CA ALA A 113 0.12 12.21 11.54
C ALA A 113 1.44 11.43 11.79
N ASP A 114 1.36 10.39 12.63
CA ASP A 114 2.47 9.45 12.85
C ASP A 114 2.51 8.34 11.76
N ASP A 115 3.62 7.61 11.70
CA ASP A 115 3.84 6.55 10.72
C ASP A 115 2.82 5.40 10.87
N GLU A 116 2.31 5.17 12.09
CA GLU A 116 1.29 4.17 12.36
C GLU A 116 -0.04 4.54 11.69
N ALA A 117 -0.46 5.80 11.79
CA ALA A 117 -1.66 6.30 11.13
C ALA A 117 -1.54 6.25 9.59
N VAL A 118 -0.35 6.49 9.04
CA VAL A 118 -0.06 6.34 7.60
C VAL A 118 -0.17 4.88 7.17
N ALA A 119 0.50 3.97 7.88
CA ALA A 119 0.46 2.54 7.57
C ALA A 119 -0.98 2.00 7.65
N ARG A 120 -1.70 2.35 8.73
CA ARG A 120 -3.09 1.96 8.94
C ARG A 120 -4.02 2.46 7.83
N ALA A 121 -3.90 3.73 7.44
CA ALA A 121 -4.68 4.29 6.34
C ALA A 121 -4.40 3.56 5.02
N GLY A 122 -3.14 3.27 4.72
CA GLY A 122 -2.74 2.49 3.54
C GLY A 122 -3.36 1.09 3.53
N PHE A 123 -3.26 0.36 4.64
CA PHE A 123 -3.83 -0.98 4.77
C PHE A 123 -5.34 -1.02 4.66
N LEU A 124 -6.06 -0.11 5.32
CA LEU A 124 -7.52 -0.09 5.26
C LEU A 124 -8.04 0.26 3.87
N VAL A 125 -7.39 1.18 3.16
CA VAL A 125 -7.72 1.48 1.76
C VAL A 125 -7.42 0.29 0.85
N LEU A 126 -6.28 -0.39 1.04
CA LEU A 126 -5.93 -1.59 0.28
C LEU A 126 -6.94 -2.72 0.49
N LEU A 127 -7.29 -3.02 1.74
CA LEU A 127 -8.26 -4.07 2.07
C LEU A 127 -9.66 -3.74 1.54
N ASP A 128 -10.09 -2.48 1.63
CA ASP A 128 -11.36 -2.05 1.04
C ASP A 128 -11.38 -2.24 -0.48
N PHE A 129 -10.29 -1.93 -1.18
CA PHE A 129 -10.22 -2.19 -2.62
C PHE A 129 -10.19 -3.67 -2.94
N PHE A 130 -9.41 -4.45 -2.20
CA PHE A 130 -9.33 -5.89 -2.39
C PHE A 130 -10.71 -6.55 -2.26
N HIS A 131 -11.43 -6.26 -1.17
CA HIS A 131 -12.75 -6.82 -0.92
C HIS A 131 -13.84 -6.29 -1.88
N ASN A 132 -13.80 -5.01 -2.27
CA ASN A 132 -14.81 -4.46 -3.18
C ASN A 132 -14.58 -4.83 -4.66
N ALA A 133 -13.37 -5.25 -5.03
CA ALA A 133 -13.05 -5.67 -6.38
C ALA A 133 -13.25 -7.18 -6.62
N ASP A 134 -13.67 -7.93 -5.59
CA ASP A 134 -13.87 -9.39 -5.65
C ASP A 134 -12.69 -10.11 -6.33
N LEU A 135 -11.46 -9.72 -5.98
CA LEU A 135 -10.25 -10.26 -6.60
C LEU A 135 -10.06 -11.73 -6.19
N ASP A 136 -10.47 -12.65 -7.05
CA ASP A 136 -10.29 -14.09 -6.87
C ASP A 136 -9.39 -14.70 -7.95
N GLY A 137 -8.84 -15.88 -7.63
CA GLY A 137 -8.06 -16.71 -8.55
C GLY A 137 -7.14 -15.92 -9.49
N PRO A 138 -7.40 -15.89 -10.82
CA PRO A 138 -6.56 -15.17 -11.77
C PRO A 138 -6.43 -13.65 -11.52
N ALA A 139 -7.50 -12.99 -11.05
CA ALA A 139 -7.50 -11.55 -10.82
C ALA A 139 -6.64 -11.15 -9.60
N LEU A 140 -6.62 -12.02 -8.57
CA LEU A 140 -5.69 -11.89 -7.44
C LEU A 140 -4.24 -12.05 -7.90
N GLU A 141 -3.93 -13.07 -8.71
CA GLU A 141 -2.57 -13.30 -9.21
C GLU A 141 -2.07 -12.13 -10.08
N GLU A 142 -2.93 -11.60 -10.94
CA GLU A 142 -2.62 -10.40 -11.74
C GLU A 142 -2.33 -9.19 -10.83
N PHE A 143 -3.17 -8.96 -9.81
CA PHE A 143 -2.97 -7.87 -8.86
C PHE A 143 -1.66 -7.99 -8.07
N LEU A 144 -1.33 -9.19 -7.60
CA LEU A 144 -0.09 -9.47 -6.87
C LEU A 144 1.14 -9.22 -7.75
N GLN A 145 1.09 -9.66 -9.01
CA GLN A 145 2.18 -9.48 -9.95
C GLN A 145 2.36 -8.00 -10.33
N GLU A 146 1.27 -7.27 -10.61
CA GLU A 146 1.32 -5.82 -10.86
C GLU A 146 1.92 -5.07 -9.67
N SER A 147 1.54 -5.44 -8.44
CA SER A 147 2.07 -4.86 -7.21
C SER A 147 3.57 -5.11 -7.07
N ALA A 148 4.03 -6.32 -7.37
CA ALA A 148 5.45 -6.66 -7.36
C ALA A 148 6.25 -5.90 -8.42
N ASP A 149 5.70 -5.77 -9.64
CA ASP A 149 6.35 -5.03 -10.72
C ASP A 149 6.44 -3.53 -10.41
N TYR A 150 5.38 -2.97 -9.81
CA TYR A 150 5.40 -1.60 -9.32
C TYR A 150 6.43 -1.39 -8.20
N ALA A 151 6.53 -2.33 -7.25
CA ALA A 151 7.53 -2.31 -6.18
C ALA A 151 8.97 -2.35 -6.73
N ARG A 152 9.23 -3.24 -7.69
CA ARG A 152 10.53 -3.34 -8.37
C ARG A 152 10.88 -2.04 -9.11
N TRP A 153 9.90 -1.44 -9.79
CA TRP A 153 10.08 -0.15 -10.46
C TRP A 153 10.43 0.98 -9.48
N LEU A 154 9.70 1.10 -8.37
CA LEU A 154 10.00 2.08 -7.31
C LEU A 154 11.38 1.87 -6.71
N LEU A 155 11.72 0.61 -6.40
CA LEU A 155 13.02 0.25 -5.83
C LEU A 155 14.17 0.65 -6.77
N ALA A 156 14.06 0.32 -8.05
CA ALA A 156 15.05 0.69 -9.06
C ALA A 156 15.21 2.21 -9.17
N ALA A 157 14.09 2.96 -9.15
CA ALA A 157 14.11 4.42 -9.19
C ALA A 157 14.79 5.03 -7.96
N GLN A 158 14.61 4.45 -6.77
CA GLN A 158 15.24 4.90 -5.54
C GLN A 158 16.74 4.57 -5.50
N GLN A 159 17.12 3.35 -5.88
CA GLN A 159 18.53 2.94 -5.95
C GLN A 159 19.32 3.79 -6.96
N ALA A 160 18.73 4.12 -8.11
CA ALA A 160 19.35 5.01 -9.10
C ALA A 160 19.62 6.42 -8.53
N ARG A 161 18.70 6.96 -7.70
CA ARG A 161 18.90 8.26 -7.04
C ARG A 161 20.03 8.23 -6.00
N GLN A 162 20.25 7.10 -5.32
CA GLN A 162 21.34 6.92 -4.36
C GLN A 162 22.71 6.81 -5.02
N THR A 163 22.80 6.31 -6.25
CA THR A 163 24.07 6.19 -6.98
C THR A 163 24.55 7.48 -7.65
N VAL A 164 23.71 8.51 -7.72
CA VAL A 164 23.97 9.78 -8.45
C VAL A 164 24.18 10.97 -7.50
N GLY A 165 24.06 10.77 -6.19
CA GLY A 165 24.34 11.78 -5.15
C GLY A 165 25.71 11.57 -4.51
#